data_AF-A0A4Z0QYM2-F1
#
_entry.id   AF-A0A4Z0QYM2-F1
#
_cell.length_a   1.000
_cell.length_b   1.000
_cell.length_c   1.000
_cell.angle_alpha   90.00
_cell.angle_beta   90.00
_cell.angle_gamma   90.00
#
_symmetry.space_group_name_H-M   'P 1'
#
loop_
_entity.id
_entity.type
_entity.pdbx_description
1 polymer ?
#
loop_
_entity_poly.entity_id
_entity_poly.type
_entity_poly.pdbx_seq_one_letter_code
_entity_poly.pdbx_strand_id
1 'polypeptide(L)'
;MQDKPKFTPGPWELEETEDGHIIRMGKAIENHSEFPSHLEIDYDHGCLFDGDEGDVFNEVEIRQAKEAYANANLISAAPDMYEALQRALTFITNGIENGYIQMPDLDSGDSALETPNIIKQALTKAQGGGST
;
A
#
# COMPACT_ATOMS: atom_id res chain seq x y z
N MET A 1 20.26 -17.82 -10.52
CA MET A 1 19.97 -16.37 -10.47
C MET A 1 18.72 -16.23 -9.62
N GLN A 2 18.74 -15.44 -8.54
CA GLN A 2 17.52 -15.13 -7.81
C GLN A 2 16.74 -14.09 -8.62
N ASP A 3 15.49 -14.39 -8.94
CA ASP A 3 14.61 -13.42 -9.59
C ASP A 3 14.42 -12.23 -8.65
N LYS A 4 14.74 -11.03 -9.15
CA LYS A 4 14.50 -9.81 -8.40
C LYS A 4 12.99 -9.66 -8.21
N PRO A 5 12.53 -9.29 -7.00
CA PRO A 5 11.13 -8.94 -6.79
C PRO A 5 10.71 -7.91 -7.84
N LYS A 6 9.68 -8.25 -8.62
CA LYS A 6 9.13 -7.37 -9.65
C LYS A 6 8.01 -6.55 -9.03
N PHE A 7 8.02 -5.24 -9.23
CA PHE A 7 6.88 -4.40 -8.89
C PHE A 7 5.63 -4.87 -9.66
N THR A 8 4.54 -5.12 -8.94
CA THR A 8 3.27 -5.56 -9.53
C THR A 8 2.32 -4.36 -9.55
N PRO A 9 2.01 -3.78 -10.72
CA PRO A 9 1.04 -2.70 -10.78
C PRO A 9 -0.37 -3.19 -10.42
N GLY A 10 -1.22 -2.26 -9.97
CA GLY A 10 -2.61 -2.51 -9.63
C GLY A 10 -3.52 -2.70 -10.85
N PRO A 11 -4.84 -2.83 -10.63
CA PRO A 11 -5.52 -2.74 -9.33
C PRO A 11 -5.30 -3.97 -8.47
N TRP A 12 -5.32 -3.79 -7.14
CA TRP A 12 -5.34 -4.87 -6.16
C TRP A 12 -6.65 -4.78 -5.38
N GLU A 13 -7.32 -5.92 -5.18
CA GLU A 13 -8.58 -5.98 -4.44
C GLU A 13 -8.38 -6.69 -3.10
N LEU A 14 -9.04 -6.15 -2.07
CA LEU A 14 -9.10 -6.72 -0.73
C LEU A 14 -10.41 -7.46 -0.56
N GLU A 15 -10.32 -8.72 -0.15
CA GLU A 15 -11.44 -9.57 0.22
C GLU A 15 -11.29 -9.99 1.69
N GLU A 16 -12.34 -9.82 2.48
CA GLU A 16 -12.40 -10.32 3.86
C GLU A 16 -12.92 -11.77 3.85
N THR A 17 -12.34 -12.61 4.69
CA THR A 17 -12.70 -14.03 4.83
C THR A 17 -12.88 -14.41 6.30
N GLU A 18 -13.38 -15.62 6.55
CA GLU A 18 -13.53 -16.16 7.93
C GLU A 18 -12.19 -16.29 8.67
N ASP A 19 -11.09 -16.54 7.95
CA ASP A 19 -9.78 -16.82 8.54
C ASP A 19 -8.80 -15.65 8.42
N GLY A 20 -9.14 -14.59 7.68
CA GLY A 20 -8.13 -13.65 7.24
C GLY A 20 -8.59 -12.60 6.24
N HIS A 21 -7.60 -11.96 5.63
CA HIS A 21 -7.78 -11.08 4.48
C HIS A 21 -6.98 -11.57 3.29
N ILE A 22 -7.61 -11.54 2.13
CA ILE A 22 -7.01 -11.93 0.87
C ILE A 22 -6.79 -10.70 -0.01
N ILE A 23 -5.61 -10.62 -0.62
CA ILE A 23 -5.31 -9.63 -1.66
C ILE A 23 -5.19 -10.32 -3.01
N ARG A 24 -6.04 -9.88 -3.94
CA ARG A 24 -6.11 -10.39 -5.32
C ARG A 24 -5.54 -9.39 -6.30
N MET A 25 -4.95 -9.91 -7.37
CA MET A 25 -4.35 -9.12 -8.44
C MET A 25 -4.65 -9.75 -9.80
N GLY A 26 -4.75 -8.91 -10.83
CA GLY A 26 -4.89 -9.36 -12.23
C GLY A 26 -6.05 -10.34 -12.43
N LYS A 27 -5.80 -11.49 -13.04
CA LYS A 27 -6.85 -12.49 -13.33
C LYS A 27 -7.53 -13.06 -12.08
N ALA A 28 -6.87 -13.01 -10.92
CA ALA A 28 -7.49 -13.46 -9.68
C ALA A 28 -8.65 -12.57 -9.23
N ILE A 29 -8.68 -11.31 -9.67
CA ILE A 29 -9.83 -10.41 -9.49
C ILE A 29 -11.00 -10.85 -10.39
N GLU A 30 -10.71 -11.25 -11.63
CA GLU A 30 -11.75 -11.59 -12.61
C GLU A 30 -12.38 -12.97 -12.38
N ASN A 31 -11.62 -13.93 -11.86
CA ASN A 31 -12.10 -15.29 -11.59
C ASN A 31 -11.46 -15.91 -10.33
N HIS A 32 -12.15 -15.73 -9.20
CA HIS A 32 -11.67 -16.17 -7.88
C HIS A 32 -11.51 -17.70 -7.77
N SER A 33 -12.27 -18.46 -8.57
CA SER A 33 -12.30 -19.94 -8.51
C SER A 33 -11.17 -20.61 -9.30
N GLU A 34 -10.58 -19.89 -10.27
CA GLU A 34 -9.59 -20.44 -11.19
C GLU A 34 -8.16 -20.01 -10.82
N PHE A 35 -8.01 -18.86 -10.16
CA PHE A 35 -6.70 -18.31 -9.81
C PHE A 35 -6.55 -18.12 -8.30
N PRO A 36 -5.40 -18.52 -7.73
CA PRO A 36 -5.16 -18.35 -6.30
C PRO A 36 -5.05 -16.87 -5.93
N SER A 37 -5.26 -16.59 -4.63
CA SER A 37 -4.86 -15.34 -4.00
C SER A 37 -3.36 -15.10 -4.17
N HIS A 38 -2.95 -13.83 -4.17
CA HIS A 38 -1.52 -13.51 -4.26
C HIS A 38 -0.90 -13.23 -2.90
N LEU A 39 -1.70 -12.73 -1.95
CA LEU A 39 -1.33 -12.60 -0.56
C LEU A 39 -2.53 -12.95 0.30
N GLU A 40 -2.26 -13.63 1.40
CA GLU A 40 -3.22 -13.95 2.45
C GLU A 40 -2.62 -13.50 3.77
N ILE A 41 -3.44 -12.83 4.58
CA ILE A 41 -3.10 -12.36 5.91
C ILE A 41 -4.00 -13.16 6.84
N ASP A 42 -3.47 -14.28 7.33
CA ASP A 42 -4.16 -15.16 8.25
C ASP A 42 -4.21 -14.56 9.65
N TYR A 43 -5.38 -14.68 10.27
CA TYR A 43 -5.51 -14.58 11.70
C TYR A 43 -5.33 -15.98 12.28
N ASP A 44 -4.42 -16.17 13.23
CA ASP A 44 -4.30 -17.44 13.97
C ASP A 44 -5.55 -17.72 14.85
N HIS A 45 -6.57 -16.84 14.77
CA HIS A 45 -7.81 -16.79 15.53
C HIS A 45 -8.92 -16.31 14.56
N GLY A 46 -10.02 -17.05 14.37
CA GLY A 46 -11.07 -16.73 13.37
C GLY A 46 -11.60 -15.29 13.45
N CYS A 47 -12.04 -14.71 12.33
CA CYS A 47 -12.55 -13.34 12.22
C CYS A 47 -13.76 -13.07 13.12
N LEU A 48 -13.65 -12.05 13.97
CA LEU A 48 -14.60 -11.68 15.03
C LEU A 48 -15.25 -10.32 14.78
N PHE A 49 -16.05 -10.21 13.72
CA PHE A 49 -16.80 -8.97 13.47
C PHE A 49 -18.31 -9.08 13.65
N ASP A 50 -18.87 -10.29 13.77
CA ASP A 50 -20.29 -10.46 14.10
C ASP A 50 -20.46 -11.25 15.40
N GLY A 51 -20.87 -10.53 16.45
CA GLY A 51 -20.92 -11.01 17.82
C GLY A 51 -21.95 -12.11 18.04
N ASP A 52 -21.47 -13.30 18.35
CA ASP A 52 -22.19 -14.18 19.26
C ASP A 52 -21.85 -13.75 20.69
N GLU A 53 -22.87 -13.31 21.43
CA GLU A 53 -22.79 -12.88 22.83
C GLU A 53 -22.40 -14.06 23.73
N GLY A 54 -21.15 -14.51 23.68
CA GLY A 54 -20.73 -15.70 24.42
C GLY A 54 -19.23 -15.90 24.54
N ASP A 55 -18.45 -15.46 23.55
CA ASP A 55 -17.01 -15.70 23.54
C ASP A 55 -16.24 -14.50 24.12
N VAL A 56 -15.61 -14.73 25.27
CA VAL A 56 -14.71 -13.77 25.92
C VAL A 56 -13.34 -13.89 25.23
N PHE A 57 -13.17 -13.14 24.15
CA PHE A 57 -11.87 -13.03 23.49
C PHE A 57 -10.89 -12.18 24.30
N ASN A 58 -9.59 -12.48 24.18
CA ASN A 58 -8.57 -11.68 24.82
C ASN A 58 -8.31 -10.40 24.00
N GLU A 59 -8.13 -9.26 24.67
CA GLU A 59 -7.85 -7.95 24.05
C GLU A 59 -6.67 -7.98 23.06
N VAL A 60 -5.73 -8.91 23.26
CA VAL A 60 -4.57 -9.12 22.37
C VAL A 60 -5.00 -9.58 20.98
N GLU A 61 -5.93 -10.52 20.89
CA GLU A 61 -6.38 -11.13 19.63
C GLU A 61 -7.15 -10.10 18.80
N ILE A 62 -8.05 -9.35 19.46
CA ILE A 62 -8.79 -8.23 18.84
C ILE A 62 -7.84 -7.16 18.29
N ARG A 63 -6.74 -6.86 18.99
CA ARG A 63 -5.76 -5.87 18.52
C ARG A 63 -5.03 -6.38 17.28
N GLN A 64 -4.58 -7.64 17.27
CA GLN A 64 -3.90 -8.23 16.12
C GLN A 64 -4.80 -8.26 14.89
N ALA A 65 -6.08 -8.61 15.07
CA ALA A 65 -7.06 -8.60 13.98
C ALA A 65 -7.19 -7.21 13.34
N LYS A 66 -7.31 -6.16 14.18
CA LYS A 66 -7.37 -4.76 13.71
C LYS A 66 -6.09 -4.32 12.99
N GLU A 67 -4.92 -4.72 13.50
CA GLU A 67 -3.64 -4.40 12.88
C GLU A 67 -3.50 -5.06 11.50
N ALA A 68 -3.90 -6.33 11.36
CA ALA A 68 -3.85 -7.02 10.07
C ALA A 68 -4.89 -6.47 9.08
N TYR A 69 -6.10 -6.12 9.53
CA TYR A 69 -7.08 -5.38 8.71
C TYR A 69 -6.50 -4.06 8.18
N ALA A 70 -5.84 -3.28 9.04
CA ALA A 70 -5.21 -2.02 8.64
C ALA A 70 -4.07 -2.24 7.63
N ASN A 71 -3.25 -3.28 7.83
CA ASN A 71 -2.18 -3.65 6.91
C ASN A 71 -2.72 -4.11 5.55
N ALA A 72 -3.80 -4.91 5.55
CA ALA A 72 -4.42 -5.41 4.33
C ALA A 72 -4.94 -4.25 3.45
N ASN A 73 -5.61 -3.27 4.08
CA ASN A 73 -6.05 -2.04 3.43
C ASN A 73 -4.87 -1.20 2.91
N LEU A 74 -3.79 -1.07 3.68
CA LEU A 74 -2.62 -0.33 3.25
C LEU A 74 -1.97 -0.97 2.02
N ILE A 75 -1.88 -2.30 2.01
CA ILE A 75 -1.30 -3.05 0.90
C ILE A 75 -2.20 -2.93 -0.33
N SER A 76 -3.52 -3.13 -0.21
CA SER A 76 -4.43 -3.03 -1.36
C SER A 76 -4.44 -1.63 -1.99
N ALA A 77 -4.29 -0.57 -1.19
CA ALA A 77 -4.18 0.81 -1.68
C ALA A 77 -2.81 1.17 -2.28
N ALA A 78 -1.79 0.32 -2.14
CA ALA A 78 -0.42 0.63 -2.54
C ALA A 78 -0.26 1.00 -4.03
N PRO A 79 -0.93 0.32 -4.99
CA PRO A 79 -0.84 0.71 -6.40
C PRO A 79 -1.39 2.10 -6.70
N ASP A 80 -2.52 2.45 -6.10
CA ASP A 80 -3.17 3.75 -6.30
C ASP A 80 -2.31 4.87 -5.69
N MET A 81 -1.75 4.64 -4.51
CA MET A 81 -0.80 5.56 -3.88
C MET A 81 0.47 5.73 -4.74
N TYR A 82 0.97 4.64 -5.34
CA TYR A 82 2.13 4.69 -6.22
C TYR A 82 1.84 5.54 -7.47
N GLU A 83 0.71 5.31 -8.13
CA GLU A 83 0.28 6.11 -9.29
C GLU A 83 0.07 7.57 -8.91
N ALA A 84 -0.58 7.84 -7.78
CA ALA A 84 -0.80 9.19 -7.27
C ALA A 84 0.53 9.93 -7.04
N LEU A 85 1.54 9.25 -6.48
CA LEU A 85 2.88 9.82 -6.29
C LEU A 85 3.58 10.12 -7.61
N GLN A 86 3.45 9.26 -8.63
CA GLN A 86 4.00 9.53 -9.97
C GLN A 86 3.37 10.77 -10.60
N ARG A 87 2.04 10.87 -10.51
CA ARG A 87 1.28 12.04 -11.01
C ARG A 87 1.64 13.30 -10.23
N ALA A 88 1.77 13.22 -8.91
CA ALA A 88 2.17 14.33 -8.06
C ALA A 88 3.58 14.83 -8.40
N LEU A 89 4.54 13.93 -8.57
CA LEU A 89 5.90 14.31 -8.97
C LEU A 89 5.92 15.01 -10.33
N THR A 90 5.15 14.49 -11.29
CA THR A 90 5.03 15.09 -12.63
C THR A 90 4.41 16.48 -12.54
N PHE A 91 3.33 16.63 -11.76
CA PHE A 91 2.66 17.91 -11.53
C PHE A 91 3.61 18.94 -10.90
N ILE A 92 4.32 18.56 -9.83
CA ILE A 92 5.29 19.42 -9.15
C ILE A 92 6.43 19.81 -10.11
N THR A 93 7.02 18.85 -10.81
CA THR A 93 8.13 19.09 -11.75
C THR A 93 7.71 20.06 -12.84
N ASN A 94 6.60 19.78 -13.52
CA ASN A 94 6.07 20.65 -14.57
C ASN A 94 5.70 22.03 -14.02
N GLY A 95 5.14 22.09 -12.81
CA GLY A 95 4.79 23.34 -12.15
C GLY A 95 6.02 24.22 -11.89
N ILE A 96 7.12 23.63 -11.43
CA ILE A 96 8.39 24.34 -11.20
C ILE A 96 8.99 24.79 -12.54
N GLU A 97 9.12 23.88 -13.50
CA GLU A 97 9.79 24.15 -14.78
C GLU A 97 9.05 25.21 -15.63
N ASN A 98 7.73 25.22 -15.58
CA ASN A 98 6.91 26.20 -16.30
C ASN A 98 6.62 27.47 -15.47
N GLY A 99 7.14 27.57 -14.25
CA GLY A 99 6.97 28.74 -13.39
C GLY A 99 5.58 28.90 -12.75
N TYR A 100 4.77 27.84 -12.72
CA TYR A 100 3.48 27.81 -12.02
C TYR A 100 3.60 27.56 -10.51
N ILE A 101 4.67 26.89 -10.09
CA ILE A 101 5.00 26.63 -8.68
C ILE A 101 6.31 27.34 -8.38
N GLN A 102 6.26 28.29 -7.43
CA GLN A 102 7.45 28.96 -6.94
C GLN A 102 8.05 28.14 -5.78
N MET A 103 9.29 27.69 -5.95
CA MET A 103 10.02 27.03 -4.87
C MET A 103 10.50 28.06 -3.85
N PRO A 104 10.56 27.71 -2.55
CA PRO A 104 11.20 28.53 -1.54
C PRO A 104 12.67 28.80 -1.86
N ASP A 105 13.25 29.83 -1.23
CA ASP A 105 14.69 30.08 -1.30
C ASP A 105 15.46 28.96 -0.60
N LEU A 106 16.66 28.64 -1.09
CA LEU A 106 17.47 27.52 -0.57
C LEU A 106 17.81 27.66 0.92
N ASP A 107 17.98 28.89 1.41
CA ASP A 107 18.35 29.18 2.79
C ASP A 107 17.14 29.35 3.73
N SER A 108 15.92 29.15 3.21
CA SER A 108 14.68 29.33 4.00
C SER A 108 14.46 28.25 5.06
N GLY A 109 15.09 27.08 4.90
CA GLY A 109 14.81 25.90 5.72
C GLY A 109 13.42 25.30 5.52
N ASP A 110 12.71 25.70 4.45
CA ASP A 110 11.38 25.19 4.13
C ASP A 110 11.45 23.74 3.60
N SER A 111 10.67 22.84 4.22
CA SER A 111 10.63 21.42 3.86
C SER A 111 10.10 21.17 2.45
N ALA A 112 9.40 22.12 1.83
CA ALA A 112 8.94 22.02 0.46
C ALA A 112 10.10 21.84 -0.55
N LEU A 113 11.32 22.31 -0.23
CA LEU A 113 12.53 22.09 -1.02
C LEU A 113 12.86 20.60 -1.18
N GLU A 114 12.56 19.79 -0.16
CA GLU A 114 12.92 18.37 -0.13
C GLU A 114 11.83 17.47 -0.73
N THR A 115 10.59 17.96 -0.80
CA THR A 115 9.41 17.19 -1.26
C THR A 115 9.64 16.43 -2.57
N PRO A 116 10.19 17.03 -3.65
CA PRO A 116 10.43 16.29 -4.90
C PRO A 116 11.41 15.11 -4.71
N ASN A 117 12.43 15.27 -3.85
CA ASN A 117 13.40 14.22 -3.58
C ASN A 117 12.81 13.11 -2.72
N ILE A 118 12.00 13.44 -1.72
CA ILE A 118 11.27 12.46 -0.90
C ILE A 118 10.38 11.58 -1.79
N ILE A 119 9.62 12.19 -2.71
CA ILE A 119 8.76 11.44 -3.64
C ILE A 119 9.59 10.54 -4.57
N LYS A 120 10.68 11.07 -5.14
CA LYS A 120 11.59 10.27 -6.00
C LYS A 120 12.17 9.07 -5.27
N GLN A 121 12.58 9.24 -4.01
CA GLN A 121 13.08 8.15 -3.17
C GLN A 121 12.00 7.09 -2.90
N ALA A 122 10.78 7.52 -2.56
CA ALA A 122 9.66 6.61 -2.33
C ALA A 122 9.34 5.78 -3.58
N LEU A 123 9.26 6.41 -4.76
CA LEU A 123 9.03 5.73 -6.04
C LEU A 123 10.16 4.74 -6.39
N THR A 124 11.41 5.13 -6.13
CA THR A 124 12.58 4.25 -6.36
C THR A 124 12.53 3.03 -5.44
N LYS A 125 12.18 3.23 -4.16
CA LYS A 125 12.03 2.14 -3.19
C LYS A 125 10.90 1.18 -3.58
N ALA A 126 9.75 1.70 -4.00
CA ALA A 126 8.60 0.90 -4.45
C ALA A 126 8.94 0.02 -5.68
N GLN A 127 9.84 0.48 -6.55
CA GLN A 127 10.33 -0.29 -7.70
C GLN A 127 11.42 -1.31 -7.35
N GLY A 128 11.79 -1.47 -6.07
CA GLY A 128 12.87 -2.36 -5.63
C GLY A 128 14.28 -1.81 -5.87
N GLY A 129 14.42 -0.51 -6.18
CA GLY A 129 15.70 0.13 -6.47
C GLY A 129 16.47 0.63 -5.25
N GLY A 130 15.98 0.39 -4.03
CA GLY A 130 16.50 0.99 -2.79
C GLY A 130 17.44 0.13 -1.95
N SER A 131 17.94 -1.00 -2.43
CA SER A 131 18.85 -1.87 -1.67
C SER A 131 20.32 -1.48 -1.86
N THR A 132 20.82 -0.60 -0.99
CA THR A 132 22.20 -0.62 -0.44
C THR A 132 22.18 -0.12 0.99
#